data_AF-A0A0H2VSZ2-F1
#
_entry.id   AF-A0A0H2VSZ2-F1
#
_cell.length_a   1.000
_cell.length_b   1.000
_cell.length_c   1.000
_cell.angle_alpha   90.00
_cell.angle_beta   90.00
_cell.angle_gamma   90.00
#
_symmetry.space_group_name_H-M   'P 1'
#
loop_
_entity.id
_entity.type
_entity.pdbx_description
1 polymer ?
#
loop_
_entity_poly.entity_id
_entity_poly.type
_entity_poly.pdbx_seq_one_letter_code
_entity_poly.pdbx_strand_id
1 'polypeptide(L)'
;MRQAGLSMAAKHHSNLARLATGWKHAIFLKLTERVSVVGLRNIRRRRKRMDNRSEFLNNVAQALGRPLRLEPQAEDAPLNNYANERLTQLNQQQRCDAFIQFASDVMLTRCELTSEAKAAEAAIRLCKELGDQSVVISGDTRLEELGISERLQQECNAVVWDPAKGAENISQAEQAKVGVVYAEYGLTESGGVVLFSAAERGRSLSLLPESSLFILRKSTILPRVAQLAEKLHQKAQAGERMPSCINIISGPSSTADIELIKVVGVHGPVKAVYLIIEDC
;
A
#
# COMPACT_ATOMS: atom_id res chain seq x y z
N MET A 1 -81.99 -30.10 -24.45
CA MET A 1 -82.76 -28.97 -23.86
C MET A 1 -81.79 -28.04 -23.15
N ARG A 2 -81.85 -26.74 -23.51
CA ARG A 2 -81.35 -25.53 -22.80
C ARG A 2 -79.83 -25.45 -22.57
N GLN A 3 -79.05 -24.65 -23.29
CA GLN A 3 -79.09 -23.18 -23.44
C GLN A 3 -79.31 -22.44 -22.09
N ALA A 4 -78.24 -22.31 -21.31
CA ALA A 4 -77.99 -21.20 -20.38
C ALA A 4 -76.53 -21.29 -19.91
N GLY A 5 -75.66 -20.36 -20.33
CA GLY A 5 -74.27 -20.34 -19.82
C GLY A 5 -73.30 -19.39 -20.52
N LEU A 6 -73.61 -18.91 -21.72
CA LEU A 6 -72.66 -18.15 -22.54
C LEU A 6 -72.63 -16.61 -22.31
N SER A 7 -73.40 -16.07 -21.36
CA SER A 7 -73.45 -14.61 -21.15
C SER A 7 -72.51 -14.05 -20.06
N MET A 8 -71.80 -14.90 -19.30
CA MET A 8 -70.99 -14.42 -18.15
C MET A 8 -69.47 -14.42 -18.41
N ALA A 9 -68.98 -15.19 -19.38
CA ALA A 9 -67.53 -15.34 -19.63
C ALA A 9 -66.91 -14.20 -20.48
N ALA A 10 -67.67 -13.61 -21.42
CA ALA A 10 -67.14 -12.57 -22.31
C ALA A 10 -67.02 -11.17 -21.65
N LYS A 11 -67.77 -10.89 -20.57
CA LYS A 11 -67.65 -9.65 -19.78
C LYS A 11 -66.50 -9.68 -18.75
N HIS A 12 -65.99 -10.86 -18.40
CA HIS A 12 -64.89 -10.99 -17.45
C HIS A 12 -63.51 -10.83 -18.08
N HIS A 13 -63.31 -11.25 -19.33
CA HIS A 13 -61.99 -11.12 -20.00
C HIS A 13 -61.65 -9.69 -20.45
N SER A 14 -62.63 -8.87 -20.83
CA SER A 14 -62.39 -7.47 -21.24
C SER A 14 -62.09 -6.53 -20.07
N ASN A 15 -62.62 -6.83 -18.88
CA ASN A 15 -62.32 -6.09 -17.65
C ASN A 15 -60.93 -6.41 -17.08
N LEU A 16 -60.50 -7.69 -17.14
CA LEU A 16 -59.18 -8.11 -16.65
C LEU A 16 -58.02 -7.54 -17.50
N ALA A 17 -58.19 -7.43 -18.83
CA ALA A 17 -57.18 -6.84 -19.71
C ALA A 17 -57.04 -5.31 -19.54
N ARG A 18 -58.14 -4.59 -19.24
CA ARG A 18 -58.12 -3.15 -18.90
C ARG A 18 -57.55 -2.88 -17.50
N LEU A 19 -57.77 -3.77 -16.54
CA LEU A 19 -57.18 -3.68 -15.19
C LEU A 19 -55.67 -3.92 -15.20
N ALA A 20 -55.17 -4.86 -16.02
CA ALA A 20 -53.75 -5.19 -16.10
C ALA A 20 -52.90 -4.10 -16.79
N THR A 21 -53.42 -3.38 -17.79
CA THR A 21 -52.74 -2.25 -18.44
C THR A 21 -52.74 -0.99 -17.57
N GLY A 22 -53.82 -0.73 -16.82
CA GLY A 22 -53.91 0.36 -15.85
C GLY A 22 -52.94 0.19 -14.67
N TRP A 23 -52.74 -1.03 -14.18
CA TRP A 23 -51.81 -1.31 -13.08
C TRP A 23 -50.35 -1.15 -13.48
N LYS A 24 -49.96 -1.58 -14.69
CA LYS A 24 -48.59 -1.38 -15.20
C LYS A 24 -48.28 0.10 -15.45
N HIS A 25 -49.23 0.89 -15.95
CA HIS A 25 -49.07 2.35 -16.08
C HIS A 25 -49.02 3.07 -14.73
N ALA A 26 -49.88 2.70 -13.77
CA ALA A 26 -49.89 3.31 -12.43
C ALA A 26 -48.63 2.98 -11.62
N ILE A 27 -48.07 1.78 -11.78
CA ILE A 27 -46.78 1.40 -11.15
C ILE A 27 -45.63 2.14 -11.83
N PHE A 28 -45.61 2.25 -13.16
CA PHE A 28 -44.58 3.01 -13.88
C PHE A 28 -44.61 4.50 -13.53
N LEU A 29 -45.80 5.13 -13.45
CA LEU A 29 -45.95 6.53 -12.99
C LEU A 29 -45.56 6.72 -11.52
N LYS A 30 -45.90 5.78 -10.61
CA LYS A 30 -45.48 5.86 -9.21
C LYS A 30 -43.98 5.64 -9.02
N LEU A 31 -43.34 4.83 -9.87
CA LEU A 31 -41.89 4.65 -9.87
C LEU A 31 -41.17 5.87 -10.44
N THR A 32 -41.66 6.47 -11.53
CA THR A 32 -41.07 7.70 -12.08
C THR A 32 -41.30 8.89 -11.15
N GLU A 33 -42.47 9.07 -10.53
CA GLU A 33 -42.69 10.09 -9.49
C GLU A 33 -41.80 9.88 -8.26
N ARG A 34 -41.64 8.65 -7.75
CA ARG A 34 -40.74 8.38 -6.62
C ARG A 34 -39.28 8.63 -6.97
N VAL A 35 -38.82 8.28 -8.17
CA VAL A 35 -37.46 8.57 -8.64
C VAL A 35 -37.25 10.08 -8.82
N SER A 36 -38.24 10.81 -9.35
CA SER A 36 -38.22 12.27 -9.45
C SER A 36 -38.20 12.96 -8.07
N VAL A 37 -39.01 12.51 -7.11
CA VAL A 37 -39.06 13.09 -5.75
C VAL A 37 -37.80 12.77 -4.95
N VAL A 38 -37.22 11.58 -5.08
CA VAL A 38 -35.92 11.23 -4.47
C VAL A 38 -34.79 12.02 -5.13
N GLY A 39 -34.81 12.19 -6.45
CA GLY A 39 -33.90 13.07 -7.19
C GLY A 39 -33.98 14.52 -6.72
N LEU A 40 -35.18 15.10 -6.63
CA LEU A 40 -35.42 16.45 -6.11
C LEU A 40 -35.01 16.62 -4.64
N ARG A 41 -35.24 15.60 -3.79
CA ARG A 41 -34.77 15.59 -2.39
C ARG A 41 -33.24 15.54 -2.29
N ASN A 42 -32.58 14.74 -3.14
CA ASN A 42 -31.12 14.68 -3.18
C ASN A 42 -30.49 15.96 -3.74
N ILE A 43 -31.12 16.59 -4.74
CA ILE A 43 -30.71 17.90 -5.26
C ILE A 43 -30.87 18.97 -4.17
N ARG A 44 -32.01 19.03 -3.48
CA ARG A 44 -32.23 19.96 -2.35
C ARG A 44 -31.26 19.72 -1.19
N ARG A 45 -30.96 18.46 -0.84
CA ARG A 45 -29.96 18.11 0.19
C ARG A 45 -28.55 18.51 -0.23
N ARG A 46 -28.15 18.28 -1.49
CA ARG A 46 -26.85 18.74 -2.02
C ARG A 46 -26.75 20.26 -2.01
N ARG A 47 -27.81 20.96 -2.41
CA ARG A 47 -27.86 22.43 -2.40
C ARG A 47 -27.74 22.98 -0.97
N LYS A 48 -28.52 22.45 -0.01
CA LYS A 48 -28.41 22.80 1.41
C LYS A 48 -27.02 22.51 1.99
N ARG A 49 -26.36 21.41 1.57
CA ARG A 49 -24.98 21.08 1.99
C ARG A 49 -23.96 22.06 1.43
N MET A 50 -24.16 22.52 0.19
CA MET A 50 -23.32 23.56 -0.43
C MET A 50 -23.56 24.92 0.23
N ASP A 51 -24.80 25.28 0.54
CA ASP A 51 -25.14 26.52 1.25
C ASP A 51 -24.49 26.53 2.65
N ASN A 52 -24.61 25.44 3.42
CA ASN A 52 -23.95 25.29 4.72
C ASN A 52 -22.42 25.33 4.62
N ARG A 53 -21.82 24.77 3.56
CA ARG A 53 -20.37 24.83 3.33
C ARG A 53 -19.93 26.27 3.07
N SER A 54 -20.64 26.98 2.20
CA SER A 54 -20.33 28.37 1.86
C SER A 54 -20.48 29.29 3.07
N GLU A 55 -21.53 29.09 3.87
CA GLU A 55 -21.76 29.83 5.11
C GLU A 55 -20.64 29.57 6.14
N PHE A 56 -20.28 28.31 6.36
CA PHE A 56 -19.16 27.95 7.23
C PHE A 56 -17.84 28.60 6.78
N LEU A 57 -17.50 28.50 5.50
CA LEU A 57 -16.27 29.06 4.97
C LEU A 57 -16.26 30.60 5.03
N ASN A 58 -17.41 31.25 4.83
CA ASN A 58 -17.57 32.69 4.99
C ASN A 58 -17.36 33.13 6.44
N ASN A 59 -17.90 32.39 7.41
CA ASN A 59 -17.71 32.69 8.83
C ASN A 59 -16.22 32.59 9.22
N VAL A 60 -15.51 31.56 8.71
CA VAL A 60 -14.06 31.42 8.91
C VAL A 60 -13.29 32.58 8.26
N ALA A 61 -13.66 32.98 7.05
CA ALA A 61 -13.01 34.08 6.34
C ALA A 61 -13.20 35.43 7.08
N GLN A 62 -14.42 35.72 7.53
CA GLN A 62 -14.74 36.90 8.31
C GLN A 62 -13.98 36.94 9.64
N ALA A 63 -13.93 35.83 10.38
CA ALA A 63 -13.18 35.74 11.62
C ALA A 63 -11.67 35.97 11.43
N LEU A 64 -11.14 35.60 10.26
CA LEU A 64 -9.75 35.84 9.85
C LEU A 64 -9.52 37.22 9.23
N GLY A 65 -10.54 38.09 9.16
CA GLY A 65 -10.43 39.44 8.60
C GLY A 65 -10.06 39.48 7.12
N ARG A 66 -10.38 38.43 6.36
CA ARG A 66 -10.01 38.29 4.94
C ARG A 66 -11.21 37.87 4.09
N PRO A 67 -11.26 38.19 2.78
CA PRO A 67 -12.29 37.68 1.90
C PRO A 67 -12.22 36.16 1.77
N LEU A 68 -13.36 35.52 1.50
CA LEU A 68 -13.42 34.09 1.20
C LEU A 68 -12.55 33.78 -0.02
N ARG A 69 -11.52 32.96 0.17
CA ARG A 69 -10.68 32.45 -0.93
C ARG A 69 -11.22 31.11 -1.40
N LEU A 70 -11.67 31.06 -2.65
CA LEU A 70 -12.10 29.83 -3.32
C LEU A 70 -11.00 29.24 -4.19
N GLU A 71 -10.07 30.08 -4.61
CA GLU A 71 -8.89 29.68 -5.35
C GLU A 71 -7.67 29.75 -4.42
N PRO A 72 -6.84 28.70 -4.40
CA PRO A 72 -5.55 28.78 -3.74
C PRO A 72 -4.73 29.89 -4.41
N GLN A 73 -4.02 30.65 -3.59
CA GLN A 73 -3.02 31.58 -4.12
C GLN A 73 -1.95 30.74 -4.83
N ALA A 74 -1.49 31.20 -6.01
CA ALA A 74 -0.37 30.56 -6.68
C ALA A 74 0.82 30.51 -5.72
N GLU A 75 1.40 29.33 -5.55
CA GLU A 75 2.62 29.18 -4.75
C GLU A 75 3.77 29.92 -5.44
N ASP A 76 4.64 30.52 -4.63
CA ASP A 76 5.89 31.09 -5.14
C ASP A 76 6.73 30.00 -5.80
N ALA A 77 7.53 30.38 -6.79
CA ALA A 77 8.45 29.44 -7.42
C ALA A 77 9.41 28.86 -6.35
N PRO A 78 9.60 27.53 -6.30
CA PRO A 78 10.48 26.93 -5.31
C PRO A 78 11.93 27.42 -5.51
N LEU A 79 12.61 27.72 -4.39
CA LEU A 79 13.99 28.22 -4.40
C LEU A 79 14.98 27.24 -5.04
N ASN A 80 14.68 25.94 -5.00
CA ASN A 80 15.47 24.89 -5.62
C ASN A 80 14.56 23.71 -6.01
N ASN A 81 15.10 22.82 -6.83
CA ASN A 81 14.42 21.61 -7.27
C ASN A 81 15.06 20.35 -6.66
N TYR A 82 15.67 20.46 -5.48
CA TYR A 82 16.48 19.38 -4.91
C TYR A 82 15.68 18.10 -4.69
N ALA A 83 14.39 18.21 -4.37
CA ALA A 83 13.49 17.06 -4.27
C ALA A 83 13.62 16.15 -5.49
N ASN A 84 13.74 16.73 -6.68
CA ASN A 84 13.83 16.01 -7.95
C ASN A 84 15.27 15.77 -8.42
N GLU A 85 16.22 16.68 -8.13
CA GLU A 85 17.55 16.65 -8.76
C GLU A 85 18.67 16.10 -7.89
N ARG A 86 18.54 16.14 -6.56
CA ARG A 86 19.64 15.72 -5.68
C ARG A 86 19.88 14.20 -5.80
N LEU A 87 21.13 13.79 -5.94
CA LEU A 87 21.58 12.39 -6.09
C LEU A 87 21.19 11.72 -7.43
N THR A 88 20.51 12.41 -8.36
CA THR A 88 20.14 11.83 -9.66
C THR A 88 21.29 11.77 -10.64
N GLN A 89 22.33 12.59 -10.44
CA GLN A 89 23.54 12.63 -11.25
C GLN A 89 24.47 11.41 -11.01
N LEU A 90 24.25 10.66 -9.93
CA LEU A 90 25.06 9.49 -9.60
C LEU A 90 24.75 8.33 -10.54
N ASN A 91 25.80 7.69 -11.04
CA ASN A 91 25.66 6.41 -11.73
C ASN A 91 25.25 5.30 -10.74
N GLN A 92 24.92 4.11 -11.25
CA GLN A 92 24.37 3.04 -10.41
C GLN A 92 25.34 2.57 -9.32
N GLN A 93 26.64 2.47 -9.62
CA GLN A 93 27.66 2.09 -8.63
C GLN A 93 27.78 3.14 -7.53
N GLN A 94 27.99 4.40 -7.91
CA GLN A 94 28.09 5.53 -6.98
C GLN A 94 26.85 5.66 -6.09
N ARG A 95 25.68 5.39 -6.67
CA ARG A 95 24.41 5.42 -5.95
C ARG A 95 24.29 4.28 -4.94
N CYS A 96 24.74 3.08 -5.30
CA CYS A 96 24.82 1.94 -4.40
C CYS A 96 25.80 2.23 -3.25
N ASP A 97 26.99 2.75 -3.56
CA ASP A 97 28.01 3.09 -2.56
C ASP A 97 27.48 4.14 -1.57
N ALA A 98 26.85 5.21 -2.07
CA ALA A 98 26.23 6.22 -1.22
C ALA A 98 25.05 5.68 -0.39
N PHE A 99 24.28 4.72 -0.92
CA PHE A 99 23.21 4.05 -0.20
C PHE A 99 23.78 3.21 0.95
N ILE A 100 24.80 2.38 0.67
CA ILE A 100 25.48 1.55 1.67
C ILE A 100 26.11 2.43 2.75
N GLN A 101 26.76 3.52 2.36
CA GLN A 101 27.38 4.46 3.29
C GLN A 101 26.33 5.06 4.22
N PHE A 102 25.23 5.60 3.69
CA PHE A 102 24.18 6.20 4.53
C PHE A 102 23.53 5.16 5.44
N ALA A 103 23.19 3.98 4.90
CA ALA A 103 22.59 2.89 5.67
C ALA A 103 23.50 2.41 6.81
N SER A 104 24.81 2.31 6.57
CA SER A 104 25.78 1.82 7.56
C SER A 104 26.14 2.90 8.59
N ASP A 105 26.47 4.11 8.14
CA ASP A 105 27.02 5.16 9.00
C ASP A 105 25.93 5.88 9.80
N VAL A 106 24.77 6.14 9.18
CA VAL A 106 23.69 6.93 9.80
C VAL A 106 22.64 6.00 10.41
N MET A 107 22.23 4.98 9.65
CA MET A 107 21.14 4.09 10.06
C MET A 107 21.63 2.88 10.87
N LEU A 108 22.95 2.69 11.00
CA LEU A 108 23.56 1.55 11.70
C LEU A 108 23.05 0.19 11.19
N THR A 109 22.73 0.14 9.90
CA THR A 109 22.21 -1.03 9.21
C THR A 109 23.34 -1.72 8.48
N ARG A 110 23.57 -2.99 8.78
CA ARG A 110 24.60 -3.77 8.07
C ARG A 110 24.16 -3.97 6.62
N CYS A 111 25.02 -3.62 5.68
CA CYS A 111 24.82 -3.87 4.27
C CYS A 111 25.82 -4.91 3.77
N GLU A 112 25.38 -5.80 2.90
CA GLU A 112 26.23 -6.77 2.24
C GLU A 112 25.87 -6.83 0.75
N LEU A 113 26.88 -6.63 -0.11
CA LEU A 113 26.74 -6.79 -1.56
C LEU A 113 27.21 -8.19 -1.95
N THR A 114 26.39 -8.92 -2.72
CA THR A 114 26.69 -10.27 -3.20
C THR A 114 26.24 -10.46 -4.64
N SER A 115 26.82 -11.44 -5.34
CA SER A 115 26.31 -11.84 -6.66
C SER A 115 25.05 -12.69 -6.51
N GLU A 116 24.21 -12.72 -7.55
CA GLU A 116 23.00 -13.55 -7.59
C GLU A 116 23.29 -15.03 -7.28
N ALA A 117 24.36 -15.59 -7.85
CA ALA A 117 24.77 -16.98 -7.61
C ALA A 117 25.11 -17.29 -6.15
N LYS A 118 25.49 -16.28 -5.35
CA LYS A 118 25.85 -16.41 -3.93
C LYS A 118 24.77 -15.89 -2.98
N ALA A 119 23.64 -15.45 -3.51
CA ALA A 119 22.57 -14.81 -2.73
C ALA A 119 22.00 -15.75 -1.65
N ALA A 120 21.68 -17.00 -2.02
CA ALA A 120 21.15 -17.99 -1.08
C ALA A 120 22.14 -18.36 0.03
N GLU A 121 23.42 -18.52 -0.30
CA GLU A 121 24.46 -18.81 0.69
C GLU A 121 24.65 -17.64 1.67
N ALA A 122 24.68 -16.41 1.16
CA ALA A 122 24.74 -15.21 1.98
C ALA A 122 23.51 -15.07 2.89
N ALA A 123 22.30 -15.34 2.37
CA ALA A 123 21.07 -15.29 3.15
C ALA A 123 21.07 -16.30 4.31
N ILE A 124 21.52 -17.54 4.08
CA ILE A 124 21.67 -18.54 5.16
C ILE A 124 22.63 -18.03 6.23
N ARG A 125 23.82 -17.55 5.82
CA ARG A 125 24.84 -17.07 6.77
C ARG A 125 24.28 -15.92 7.62
N LEU A 126 23.65 -14.94 6.99
CA LEU A 126 23.06 -13.80 7.68
C LEU A 126 21.93 -14.21 8.63
N CYS A 127 21.07 -15.16 8.23
CA CYS A 127 20.03 -15.68 9.14
C CYS A 127 20.64 -16.38 10.37
N LYS A 128 21.68 -17.19 10.18
CA LYS A 128 22.42 -17.85 11.28
C LYS A 128 23.07 -16.84 12.25
N GLU A 129 23.58 -15.73 11.73
CA GLU A 129 24.15 -14.65 12.56
C GLU A 129 23.09 -13.83 13.32
N LEU A 130 21.88 -13.69 12.76
CA LEU A 130 20.78 -12.94 13.37
C LEU A 130 19.96 -13.78 14.37
N GLY A 131 20.01 -15.10 14.27
CA GLY A 131 19.28 -16.07 15.09
C GLY A 131 18.47 -17.00 14.18
N ASP A 132 18.99 -18.19 13.89
CA ASP A 132 18.40 -19.16 12.95
C ASP A 132 17.22 -19.97 13.51
N GLN A 133 16.93 -19.83 14.80
CA GLN A 133 15.81 -20.53 15.43
C GLN A 133 14.53 -19.73 15.24
N SER A 134 13.75 -20.05 14.19
CA SER A 134 12.47 -19.43 13.79
C SER A 134 12.64 -18.27 12.79
N VAL A 135 12.67 -18.61 11.50
CA VAL A 135 12.73 -17.67 10.37
C VAL A 135 11.38 -17.65 9.65
N VAL A 136 10.88 -16.46 9.31
CA VAL A 136 9.73 -16.30 8.42
C VAL A 136 10.13 -15.59 7.14
N ILE A 137 9.60 -16.03 6.01
CA ILE A 137 9.95 -15.53 4.68
C ILE A 137 8.68 -15.04 3.99
N SER A 138 8.72 -13.90 3.30
CA SER A 138 7.61 -13.53 2.41
C SER A 138 7.43 -14.54 1.27
N GLY A 139 6.18 -14.81 0.87
CA GLY A 139 5.84 -15.62 -0.31
C GLY A 139 6.12 -14.92 -1.64
N ASP A 140 7.21 -14.15 -1.72
CA ASP A 140 7.62 -13.43 -2.92
C ASP A 140 8.37 -14.38 -3.86
N THR A 141 7.86 -14.57 -5.09
CA THR A 141 8.44 -15.49 -6.07
C THR A 141 9.89 -15.15 -6.41
N ARG A 142 10.31 -13.88 -6.27
CA ARG A 142 11.70 -13.48 -6.51
C ARG A 142 12.66 -14.10 -5.49
N LEU A 143 12.21 -14.39 -4.27
CA LEU A 143 13.02 -15.12 -3.29
C LEU A 143 13.16 -16.60 -3.65
N GLU A 144 12.14 -17.17 -4.29
CA GLU A 144 12.18 -18.53 -4.83
C GLU A 144 13.12 -18.62 -6.03
N GLU A 145 13.04 -17.66 -6.97
CA GLU A 145 13.91 -17.57 -8.15
C GLU A 145 15.40 -17.42 -7.77
N LEU A 146 15.69 -16.70 -6.69
CA LEU A 146 17.04 -16.59 -6.13
C LEU A 146 17.51 -17.84 -5.35
N GLY A 147 16.65 -18.85 -5.22
CA GLY A 147 16.89 -20.05 -4.41
C GLY A 147 16.96 -19.77 -2.90
N ILE A 148 16.59 -18.58 -2.44
CA ILE A 148 16.69 -18.16 -1.04
C ILE A 148 15.62 -18.87 -0.22
N SER A 149 14.38 -18.90 -0.70
CA SER A 149 13.25 -19.52 0.02
C SER A 149 13.53 -20.99 0.34
N GLU A 150 13.85 -21.80 -0.66
CA GLU A 150 14.12 -23.24 -0.50
C GLU A 150 15.29 -23.48 0.47
N ARG A 151 16.40 -22.75 0.28
CA ARG A 151 17.61 -22.93 1.06
C ARG A 151 17.43 -22.55 2.53
N LEU A 152 16.66 -21.49 2.82
CA LEU A 152 16.32 -21.11 4.18
C LEU A 152 15.32 -22.08 4.84
N GLN A 153 14.40 -22.67 4.08
CA GLN A 153 13.53 -23.74 4.61
C GLN A 153 14.36 -24.95 5.04
N GLN A 154 15.36 -25.35 4.25
CA GLN A 154 16.24 -26.49 4.53
C GLN A 154 17.20 -26.22 5.70
N GLU A 155 17.82 -25.04 5.75
CA GLU A 155 18.95 -24.75 6.65
C GLU A 155 18.57 -23.98 7.92
N CYS A 156 17.44 -23.27 7.92
CA CYS A 156 17.01 -22.40 9.01
C CYS A 156 15.58 -22.70 9.48
N ASN A 157 15.01 -23.84 9.06
CA ASN A 157 13.63 -24.25 9.37
C ASN A 157 12.62 -23.12 9.10
N ALA A 158 12.84 -22.39 8.02
CA ALA A 158 12.06 -21.19 7.73
C ALA A 158 10.63 -21.55 7.30
N VAL A 159 9.67 -20.69 7.66
CA VAL A 159 8.28 -20.81 7.22
C VAL A 159 7.95 -19.70 6.22
N VAL A 160 7.45 -20.10 5.06
CA VAL A 160 7.01 -19.15 4.03
C VAL A 160 5.60 -18.68 4.35
N TRP A 161 5.39 -17.38 4.27
CA TRP A 161 4.10 -16.73 4.42
C TRP A 161 3.12 -17.24 3.36
N ASP A 162 1.96 -17.70 3.79
CA ASP A 162 0.90 -18.22 2.92
C ASP A 162 -0.42 -17.50 3.22
N PRO A 163 -0.99 -16.72 2.28
CA PRO A 163 -2.21 -15.95 2.52
C PRO A 163 -3.39 -16.79 3.00
N ALA A 164 -3.44 -18.08 2.67
CA ALA A 164 -4.49 -19.00 3.10
C ALA A 164 -4.49 -19.24 4.61
N LYS A 165 -3.34 -19.07 5.28
CA LYS A 165 -3.17 -19.30 6.73
C LYS A 165 -3.64 -18.16 7.62
N GLY A 166 -3.92 -16.98 7.05
CA GLY A 166 -4.52 -15.85 7.77
C GLY A 166 -3.77 -15.46 9.06
N ALA A 167 -4.43 -15.64 10.20
CA ALA A 167 -3.89 -15.27 11.52
C ALA A 167 -2.66 -16.08 11.96
N GLU A 168 -2.52 -17.32 11.49
CA GLU A 168 -1.37 -18.16 11.83
C GLU A 168 -0.05 -17.53 11.36
N ASN A 169 -0.04 -16.89 10.18
CA ASN A 169 1.14 -16.17 9.70
C ASN A 169 1.58 -15.05 10.66
N ILE A 170 0.62 -14.38 11.29
CA ILE A 170 0.91 -13.30 12.23
C ILE A 170 1.57 -13.88 13.48
N SER A 171 1.02 -14.97 14.02
CA SER A 171 1.60 -15.67 15.17
C SER A 171 3.00 -16.21 14.88
N GLN A 172 3.24 -16.74 13.67
CA GLN A 172 4.58 -17.17 13.26
C GLN A 172 5.55 -16.00 13.16
N ALA A 173 5.13 -14.88 12.56
CA ALA A 173 5.96 -13.68 12.46
C ALA A 173 6.28 -13.05 13.83
N GLU A 174 5.36 -13.12 14.79
CA GLU A 174 5.58 -12.69 16.18
C GLU A 174 6.61 -13.55 16.92
N GLN A 175 6.63 -14.85 16.64
CA GLN A 175 7.56 -15.81 17.26
C GLN A 175 8.90 -15.91 16.52
N ALA A 176 9.02 -15.26 15.36
CA ALA A 176 10.20 -15.34 14.52
C ALA A 176 11.33 -14.46 15.03
N LYS A 177 12.55 -15.01 15.00
CA LYS A 177 13.78 -14.25 15.23
C LYS A 177 14.17 -13.42 14.02
N VAL A 178 13.93 -13.94 12.81
CA VAL A 178 14.29 -13.27 11.56
C VAL A 178 13.12 -13.25 10.59
N GLY A 179 12.79 -12.05 10.12
CA GLY A 179 11.91 -11.83 8.98
C GLY A 179 12.72 -11.58 7.72
N VAL A 180 12.50 -12.38 6.67
CA VAL A 180 13.16 -12.24 5.38
C VAL A 180 12.15 -11.73 4.35
N VAL A 181 12.43 -10.56 3.78
CA VAL A 181 11.53 -9.91 2.83
C VAL A 181 12.28 -9.36 1.63
N TYR A 182 11.63 -9.40 0.46
CA TYR A 182 12.14 -8.74 -0.74
C TYR A 182 11.68 -7.28 -0.77
N ALA A 183 12.62 -6.34 -0.82
CA ALA A 183 12.36 -4.93 -0.97
C ALA A 183 12.29 -4.52 -2.45
N GLU A 184 11.31 -3.68 -2.78
CA GLU A 184 11.08 -3.21 -4.14
C GLU A 184 12.13 -2.20 -4.59
N TYR A 185 12.57 -1.33 -3.67
CA TYR A 185 13.53 -0.29 -3.95
C TYR A 185 14.41 -0.01 -2.72
N GLY A 186 15.63 0.47 -2.96
CA GLY A 186 16.44 1.17 -1.96
C GLY A 186 16.39 2.68 -2.22
N LEU A 187 16.56 3.51 -1.19
CA LEU A 187 16.58 4.97 -1.28
C LEU A 187 17.91 5.52 -0.77
N THR A 188 18.76 5.97 -1.68
CA THR A 188 20.09 6.53 -1.36
C THR A 188 20.02 7.69 -0.38
N GLU A 189 19.01 8.55 -0.48
CA GLU A 189 18.91 9.71 0.40
C GLU A 189 18.74 9.42 1.89
N SER A 190 18.24 8.23 2.23
CA SER A 190 17.87 7.86 3.59
C SER A 190 18.47 6.53 4.04
N GLY A 191 19.18 5.81 3.17
CA GLY A 191 19.61 4.43 3.44
C GLY A 191 18.43 3.51 3.76
N GLY A 192 17.22 3.84 3.29
CA GLY A 192 16.00 3.10 3.57
C GLY A 192 15.60 2.17 2.44
N VAL A 193 14.80 1.16 2.77
CA VAL A 193 14.21 0.22 1.81
C VAL A 193 12.70 0.43 1.70
N VAL A 194 12.14 0.11 0.53
CA VAL A 194 10.73 0.29 0.21
C VAL A 194 10.08 -1.08 0.06
N LEU A 195 9.04 -1.34 0.84
CA LEU A 195 8.25 -2.57 0.76
C LEU A 195 6.85 -2.29 0.24
N PHE A 196 6.38 -3.16 -0.66
CA PHE A 196 4.99 -3.16 -1.12
C PHE A 196 4.22 -4.29 -0.46
N SER A 197 3.14 -3.95 0.23
CA SER A 197 2.27 -4.95 0.83
C SER A 197 1.34 -5.59 -0.19
N ALA A 198 1.27 -6.91 -0.14
CA ALA A 198 0.37 -7.75 -0.93
C ALA A 198 -0.05 -8.99 -0.10
N ALA A 199 -0.90 -9.85 -0.64
CA ALA A 199 -1.35 -11.06 0.04
C ALA A 199 -0.17 -11.94 0.52
N GLU A 200 0.82 -12.16 -0.35
CA GLU A 200 2.04 -12.93 -0.08
C GLU A 200 3.09 -12.18 0.77
N ARG A 201 2.89 -10.86 0.92
CA ARG A 201 3.88 -9.92 1.47
C ARG A 201 3.24 -9.14 2.61
N GLY A 202 2.94 -9.89 3.67
CA GLY A 202 2.32 -9.37 4.88
C GLY A 202 3.21 -8.33 5.56
N ARG A 203 2.59 -7.26 6.07
CA ARG A 203 3.29 -6.19 6.82
C ARG A 203 3.99 -6.72 8.08
N SER A 204 3.45 -7.78 8.67
CA SER A 204 4.00 -8.39 9.89
C SER A 204 5.41 -8.93 9.70
N LEU A 205 5.79 -9.36 8.50
CA LEU A 205 7.10 -9.96 8.22
C LEU A 205 8.28 -9.01 8.43
N SER A 206 8.08 -7.71 8.27
CA SER A 206 9.11 -6.70 8.49
C SER A 206 8.95 -5.92 9.80
N LEU A 207 7.89 -6.21 10.57
CA LEU A 207 7.52 -5.43 11.76
C LEU A 207 7.63 -6.23 13.06
N LEU A 208 7.23 -7.51 13.04
CA LEU A 208 7.16 -8.33 14.25
C LEU A 208 8.44 -9.09 14.58
N PRO A 209 9.18 -9.65 13.60
CA PRO A 209 10.41 -10.38 13.92
C PRO A 209 11.46 -9.49 14.59
N GLU A 210 12.23 -10.09 15.51
CA GLU A 210 13.28 -9.36 16.25
C GLU A 210 14.35 -8.75 15.33
N SER A 211 14.68 -9.44 14.25
CA SER A 211 15.60 -9.00 13.21
C SER A 211 14.95 -9.06 11.83
N SER A 212 15.32 -8.16 10.93
CA SER A 212 14.86 -8.17 9.54
C SER A 212 16.03 -8.25 8.56
N LEU A 213 15.92 -9.17 7.61
CA LEU A 213 16.79 -9.30 6.46
C LEU A 213 16.03 -8.84 5.21
N PHE A 214 16.45 -7.71 4.67
CA PHE A 214 15.88 -7.14 3.45
C PHE A 214 16.76 -7.49 2.25
N ILE A 215 16.16 -8.07 1.22
CA ILE A 215 16.84 -8.43 -0.01
C ILE A 215 16.41 -7.46 -1.10
N LEU A 216 17.36 -6.87 -1.81
CA LEU A 216 17.07 -5.94 -2.90
C LEU A 216 18.12 -6.04 -4.00
N ARG A 217 17.74 -5.70 -5.23
CA ARG A 217 18.68 -5.62 -6.36
C ARG A 217 19.36 -4.26 -6.39
N LYS A 218 20.65 -4.22 -6.72
CA LYS A 218 21.41 -2.98 -6.89
C LYS A 218 20.75 -2.06 -7.90
N SER A 219 20.26 -2.59 -9.02
CA SER A 219 19.56 -1.84 -10.06
C SER A 219 18.29 -1.10 -9.58
N THR A 220 17.70 -1.55 -8.46
CA THR A 220 16.48 -0.96 -7.88
C THR A 220 16.76 0.12 -6.84
N ILE A 221 18.03 0.47 -6.59
CA ILE A 221 18.39 1.58 -5.71
C ILE A 221 18.12 2.90 -6.45
N LEU A 222 17.22 3.70 -5.87
CA LEU A 222 16.77 4.99 -6.36
C LEU A 222 17.45 6.12 -5.58
N PRO A 223 17.60 7.31 -6.21
CA PRO A 223 18.16 8.48 -5.52
C PRO A 223 17.32 8.89 -4.31
N ARG A 224 16.01 9.06 -4.50
CA ARG A 224 15.09 9.69 -3.54
C ARG A 224 13.66 9.18 -3.64
N VAL A 225 12.84 9.53 -2.65
CA VAL A 225 11.38 9.33 -2.64
C VAL A 225 10.69 9.99 -3.83
N ALA A 226 11.22 11.10 -4.36
CA ALA A 226 10.67 11.72 -5.57
C ALA A 226 10.68 10.77 -6.78
N GLN A 227 11.80 10.07 -7.02
CA GLN A 227 11.89 9.07 -8.09
C GLN A 227 11.03 7.83 -7.81
N LEU A 228 10.85 7.45 -6.54
CA LEU A 228 9.88 6.43 -6.17
C LEU A 228 8.46 6.86 -6.55
N ALA A 229 8.07 8.10 -6.23
CA ALA A 229 6.75 8.64 -6.55
C ALA A 229 6.52 8.70 -8.06
N GLU A 230 7.54 9.09 -8.84
CA GLU A 230 7.48 9.07 -10.30
C GLU A 230 7.26 7.66 -10.84
N LYS A 231 8.00 6.66 -10.35
CA LYS A 231 7.81 5.25 -10.74
C LYS A 231 6.43 4.73 -10.39
N LEU A 232 5.93 5.05 -9.20
CA LEU A 232 4.56 4.69 -8.77
C LEU A 232 3.51 5.36 -9.67
N HIS A 233 3.71 6.63 -10.03
CA HIS A 233 2.82 7.33 -10.93
C HIS A 233 2.80 6.67 -12.32
N GLN A 234 3.96 6.34 -12.88
CA GLN A 234 4.08 5.66 -14.16
C GLN A 234 3.38 4.29 -14.14
N LYS A 235 3.58 3.49 -13.09
CA LYS A 235 2.87 2.21 -12.90
C LYS A 235 1.35 2.41 -12.85
N ALA A 236 0.87 3.42 -12.15
CA ALA A 236 -0.55 3.73 -12.07
C ALA A 236 -1.12 4.17 -13.43
N GLN A 237 -0.39 4.98 -14.18
CA GLN A 237 -0.77 5.38 -15.55
C GLN A 237 -0.81 4.18 -16.51
N ALA A 238 0.06 3.19 -16.32
CA ALA A 238 0.05 1.93 -17.06
C ALA A 238 -1.10 0.98 -16.65
N GLY A 239 -1.92 1.35 -15.67
CA GLY A 239 -3.04 0.54 -15.18
C GLY A 239 -2.63 -0.59 -14.24
N GLU A 240 -1.39 -0.61 -13.75
CA GLU A 240 -0.96 -1.58 -12.75
C GLU A 240 -1.70 -1.35 -11.43
N ARG A 241 -2.06 -2.45 -10.74
CA ARG A 241 -2.68 -2.36 -9.42
C ARG A 241 -1.64 -1.89 -8.40
N MET A 242 -1.90 -0.73 -7.79
CA MET A 242 -1.06 -0.21 -6.71
C MET A 242 -1.08 -1.12 -5.47
N PRO A 243 0.02 -1.19 -4.72
CA PRO A 243 0.07 -1.95 -3.47
C PRO A 243 -0.91 -1.37 -2.45
N SER A 244 -1.41 -2.21 -1.55
CA SER A 244 -2.35 -1.75 -0.51
C SER A 244 -1.69 -0.86 0.54
N CYS A 245 -0.37 -0.95 0.66
CA CYS A 245 0.46 -0.15 1.56
C CYS A 245 1.89 -0.13 1.04
N ILE A 246 2.56 1.02 1.18
CA ILE A 246 3.97 1.22 0.86
C ILE A 246 4.64 1.58 2.18
N ASN A 247 5.59 0.75 2.63
CA ASN A 247 6.39 1.02 3.82
C ASN A 247 7.78 1.46 3.38
N ILE A 248 8.23 2.60 3.89
CA ILE A 248 9.61 3.06 3.72
C ILE A 248 10.29 2.87 5.07
N ILE A 249 11.19 1.90 5.15
CA ILE A 249 11.87 1.50 6.38
C ILE A 249 13.30 2.01 6.31
N SER A 250 13.62 2.98 7.16
CA SER A 250 14.97 3.52 7.31
C SER A 250 15.58 2.94 8.59
N GLY A 251 16.32 1.85 8.45
CA GLY A 251 17.08 1.21 9.53
C GLY A 251 16.24 0.51 10.62
N PRO A 252 16.88 0.04 11.71
CA PRO A 252 16.19 -0.61 12.82
C PRO A 252 15.26 0.38 13.53
N SER A 253 14.20 -0.14 14.14
CA SER A 253 13.22 0.70 14.85
C SER A 253 13.94 1.54 15.89
N SER A 254 13.71 2.85 15.90
CA SER A 254 14.32 3.71 16.91
C SER A 254 13.37 4.82 17.33
N THR A 255 13.35 5.09 18.64
CA THR A 255 12.66 6.23 19.23
C THR A 255 13.73 7.17 19.76
N ALA A 256 13.77 8.39 19.24
CA ALA A 256 14.63 9.48 19.75
C ALA A 256 13.86 10.42 20.70
N ASP A 257 12.62 10.04 21.05
CA ASP A 257 11.63 10.86 21.75
C ASP A 257 11.81 10.87 23.29
N ILE A 258 12.96 10.41 23.78
CA ILE A 258 13.34 10.56 25.19
C ILE A 258 14.75 11.15 25.21
N GLU A 259 14.82 12.43 25.56
CA GLU A 259 16.07 13.12 25.94
C GLU A 259 17.17 13.17 24.84
N LEU A 260 16.80 13.12 23.54
CA LEU A 260 17.72 13.11 22.40
C LEU A 260 18.63 11.86 22.33
N ILE A 261 18.35 10.85 23.15
CA ILE A 261 19.07 9.58 23.12
C ILE A 261 18.31 8.65 22.16
N LYS A 262 19.02 8.21 21.12
CA LYS A 262 18.49 7.23 20.17
C LYS A 262 18.37 5.87 20.87
N VAL A 263 17.17 5.48 21.29
CA VAL A 263 16.90 4.12 21.77
C VAL A 263 16.46 3.27 20.58
N VAL A 264 17.12 2.14 20.36
CA VAL A 264 16.85 1.22 19.25
C VAL A 264 16.04 0.01 19.77
N GLY A 265 15.03 -0.43 19.03
CA GLY A 265 14.28 -1.67 19.28
C GLY A 265 13.01 -1.57 20.13
N VAL A 266 12.44 -0.38 20.35
CA VAL A 266 11.26 -0.22 21.25
C VAL A 266 9.93 -0.64 20.60
N HIS A 267 9.78 -0.52 19.27
CA HIS A 267 8.51 -0.71 18.56
C HIS A 267 8.63 -1.46 17.20
N GLY A 268 9.73 -2.18 16.97
CA GLY A 268 9.99 -2.93 15.74
C GLY A 268 11.36 -3.62 15.78
N PRO A 269 11.86 -4.17 14.66
CA PRO A 269 13.07 -4.99 14.64
C PRO A 269 14.26 -4.27 15.26
N VAL A 270 14.94 -4.97 16.17
CA VAL A 270 16.13 -4.51 16.89
C VAL A 270 17.33 -4.44 15.94
N LYS A 271 17.36 -5.30 14.92
CA LYS A 271 18.42 -5.36 13.91
C LYS A 271 17.82 -5.35 12.50
N ALA A 272 18.45 -4.59 11.61
CA ALA A 272 18.16 -4.60 10.17
C ALA A 272 19.45 -4.95 9.42
N VAL A 273 19.33 -5.82 8.41
CA VAL A 273 20.41 -6.17 7.49
C VAL A 273 19.90 -6.07 6.05
N TYR A 274 20.69 -5.46 5.18
CA TYR A 274 20.42 -5.39 3.75
C TYR A 274 21.36 -6.33 2.99
N LEU A 275 20.78 -7.29 2.28
CA LEU A 275 21.49 -8.11 1.30
C LEU A 275 21.20 -7.58 -0.10
N ILE A 276 22.18 -6.88 -0.67
CA ILE A 276 22.11 -6.24 -1.97
C ILE A 276 22.63 -7.23 -3.02
N ILE A 277 21.81 -7.51 -4.04
CA ILE A 277 22.15 -8.39 -5.15
C ILE A 277 22.75 -7.56 -6.28
N GLU A 278 23.98 -7.89 -6.66
CA GLU A 278 24.67 -7.34 -7.83
C GLU A 278 24.07 -7.93 -9.11
N ASP A 279 23.38 -7.07 -9.87
CA ASP A 279 22.66 -7.40 -11.09
C ASP A 279 22.96 -6.46 -12.28
N CYS A 280 23.88 -5.49 -12.11
CA CYS A 280 24.22 -4.51 -13.13
C CYS A 280 25.64 -3.92 -13.05
#